data_AF-A0AA39FGS6-F1
#
_entry.id   AF-A0AA39FGS6-F1
#
_cell.length_a   1.000
_cell.length_b   1.000
_cell.length_c   1.000
_cell.angle_alpha   90.00
_cell.angle_beta   90.00
_cell.angle_gamma   90.00
#
_symmetry.space_group_name_H-M   'P 1'
#
loop_
_entity.id
_entity.type
_entity.pdbx_description
1 polymer ?
#
loop_
_entity_poly.entity_id
_entity_poly.type
_entity_poly.pdbx_seq_one_letter_code
_entity_poly.pdbx_strand_id
1 'polypeptide(L)'
;MKNDWAEEKTDVERKIMIRATKISQLITRYAYILVLIVIATHNLPFWILGIVPRTHTNITDGDQPLIAQTIYIYDLNVDMYFKITAIGQTMSSLIVGISYTTTGCIFYTFILHVCGQLQILRIRMEKIFESHNNKTELDDEIVTILIKSTVKRHQKIIKFVEVMESAFNIMFLQHFIAVTVMLSTEGFLVISILVGEVEVPVAAMVFTILYILYCASMTLIYCTGGQFLIENLIKTSASYMSVLMAVKS
;
A
#
# COMPACT_ATOMS: atom_id res chain seq x y z
N MET A 1 0.44 18.04 1.92
CA MET A 1 0.37 17.51 3.30
C MET A 1 0.75 18.52 4.38
N LYS A 2 2.01 18.97 4.53
CA LYS A 2 2.41 19.89 5.63
C LYS A 2 1.54 21.16 5.70
N ASN A 3 1.36 21.82 4.55
CA ASN A 3 0.54 23.03 4.46
C ASN A 3 -0.93 22.73 4.84
N ASP A 4 -1.45 21.58 4.41
CA ASP A 4 -2.80 21.13 4.76
C ASP A 4 -2.97 20.91 6.25
N TRP A 5 -1.92 20.52 7.00
CA TRP A 5 -1.94 20.41 8.46
C TRP A 5 -1.81 21.76 9.18
N ALA A 6 -1.07 22.71 8.60
CA ALA A 6 -0.82 24.03 9.18
C ALA A 6 -2.01 25.00 9.06
N GLU A 7 -2.92 24.79 8.11
CA GLU A 7 -4.12 25.62 7.96
C GLU A 7 -5.00 25.61 9.21
N GLU A 8 -5.68 26.73 9.48
CA GLU A 8 -6.72 26.77 10.52
C GLU A 8 -7.88 25.83 10.15
N LYS A 9 -8.36 25.08 11.14
CA LYS A 9 -9.35 24.01 10.97
C LYS A 9 -10.37 24.01 12.07
N THR A 10 -11.61 23.74 11.70
CA THR A 10 -12.66 23.42 12.67
C THR A 10 -12.39 22.07 13.34
N ASP A 11 -13.01 21.81 14.49
CA ASP A 11 -12.88 20.52 15.19
C ASP A 11 -13.31 19.33 14.33
N VAL A 12 -14.31 19.52 13.47
CA VAL A 12 -14.78 18.49 12.53
C VAL A 12 -13.69 18.15 11.50
N GLU A 13 -13.07 19.17 10.91
CA GLU A 13 -12.00 19.00 9.92
C GLU A 13 -10.77 18.33 10.54
N ARG A 14 -10.41 18.74 11.76
CA ARG A 14 -9.32 18.13 12.53
C ARG A 14 -9.59 16.65 12.81
N LYS A 15 -10.82 16.31 13.23
CA LYS A 15 -11.23 14.91 13.48
C LYS A 15 -11.12 14.05 12.23
N ILE A 16 -11.46 14.56 11.04
CA ILE A 16 -11.32 13.85 9.77
C ILE A 16 -9.85 13.52 9.51
N MET A 17 -8.95 14.50 9.61
CA MET A 17 -7.51 14.29 9.36
C MET A 17 -6.87 13.34 10.38
N ILE A 18 -7.26 13.44 11.67
CA ILE A 18 -6.80 12.52 12.71
C ILE A 18 -7.29 11.09 12.42
N ARG A 19 -8.55 10.92 12.01
CA ARG A 19 -9.10 9.60 11.66
C ARG A 19 -8.32 8.97 10.50
N ALA A 20 -8.09 9.72 9.42
CA ALA A 20 -7.27 9.25 8.30
C ALA A 20 -5.86 8.84 8.77
N THR A 21 -5.22 9.64 9.61
CA THR A 21 -3.89 9.33 10.16
C THR A 21 -3.90 8.05 10.99
N LYS A 22 -4.89 7.86 11.87
CA LYS A 22 -5.00 6.66 12.70
C LYS A 22 -5.20 5.39 11.85
N ILE A 23 -6.05 5.46 10.82
CA ILE A 23 -6.26 4.34 9.89
C ILE A 23 -4.95 4.03 9.15
N SER A 24 -4.26 5.05 8.66
CA SER A 24 -2.96 4.89 8.00
C SER A 24 -1.95 4.20 8.91
N GLN A 25 -1.84 4.63 10.17
CA GLN A 25 -0.93 4.05 11.15
C GLN A 25 -1.29 2.61 11.51
N LEU A 26 -2.58 2.27 11.57
CA LEU A 26 -3.05 0.92 11.81
C LEU A 26 -2.61 -0.01 10.66
N ILE A 27 -2.89 0.39 9.42
CA ILE A 27 -2.55 -0.39 8.23
C ILE A 27 -1.04 -0.51 8.07
N THR A 28 -0.29 0.56 8.33
CA THR A 28 1.18 0.54 8.30
C THR A 28 1.73 -0.46 9.31
N ARG A 29 1.24 -0.46 10.56
CA ARG A 29 1.68 -1.44 11.57
C ARG A 29 1.36 -2.87 11.17
N TYR A 30 0.14 -3.11 10.67
CA TYR A 30 -0.28 -4.42 10.18
C TYR A 30 0.63 -4.92 9.04
N ALA A 31 0.87 -4.06 8.05
CA ALA A 31 1.73 -4.32 6.90
C ALA A 31 3.17 -4.71 7.31
N TYR A 32 3.76 -3.97 8.25
CA TYR A 32 5.09 -4.28 8.77
C TYR A 32 5.14 -5.57 9.60
N ILE A 33 4.12 -5.84 10.40
CA ILE A 33 4.05 -7.11 11.15
C ILE A 33 4.02 -8.29 10.18
N LEU A 34 3.19 -8.22 9.13
CA LEU A 34 3.10 -9.28 8.13
C LEU A 34 4.43 -9.52 7.41
N VAL A 35 5.08 -8.46 6.91
CA VAL A 35 6.33 -8.65 6.16
C VAL A 35 7.45 -9.21 7.04
N LEU A 36 7.52 -8.79 8.31
CA LEU A 36 8.49 -9.33 9.27
C LEU A 36 8.22 -10.80 9.58
N ILE A 37 6.96 -11.21 9.70
CA ILE A 37 6.58 -12.63 9.87
C ILE A 37 7.06 -13.44 8.66
N VAL A 38 6.77 -13.00 7.42
CA VAL A 38 7.17 -13.70 6.19
C VAL A 38 8.70 -13.84 6.12
N ILE A 39 9.43 -12.76 6.37
CA ILE A 39 10.91 -12.77 6.35
C ILE A 39 11.46 -13.69 7.44
N ALA A 40 10.88 -13.66 8.64
CA ALA A 40 11.29 -14.50 9.75
C ALA A 40 11.05 -15.98 9.44
N THR A 41 9.87 -16.35 8.92
CA THR A 41 9.57 -17.74 8.53
C THR A 41 10.53 -18.26 7.47
N HIS A 42 11.00 -17.40 6.56
CA HIS A 42 11.97 -17.78 5.54
C HIS A 42 13.40 -17.92 6.09
N ASN A 43 13.86 -16.98 6.92
CA ASN A 43 15.26 -16.92 7.31
C ASN A 43 15.58 -17.70 8.59
N LEU A 44 14.67 -17.75 9.57
CA LEU A 44 14.94 -18.38 10.87
C LEU A 44 15.20 -19.90 10.80
N PRO A 45 14.48 -20.71 9.98
CA PRO A 45 14.77 -22.13 9.85
C PRO A 45 16.21 -22.40 9.40
N PHE A 46 16.74 -21.55 8.52
CA PHE A 46 18.13 -21.64 8.06
C PHE A 46 19.11 -21.35 9.19
N TRP A 47 18.93 -20.22 9.90
CA TRP A 47 19.87 -19.78 10.93
C TRP A 47 19.82 -20.58 12.23
N ILE A 48 18.65 -21.13 12.60
CA ILE A 48 18.46 -21.85 13.86
C ILE A 48 18.63 -23.36 13.68
N LEU A 49 18.04 -23.92 12.61
CA LEU A 49 17.92 -25.36 12.42
C LEU A 49 18.79 -25.89 11.29
N GLY A 50 19.45 -25.02 10.51
CA GLY A 50 20.17 -25.41 9.30
C GLY A 50 19.25 -25.92 8.18
N ILE A 51 17.93 -25.69 8.29
CA ILE A 51 16.95 -26.15 7.31
C ILE A 51 16.80 -25.09 6.22
N VAL A 52 17.08 -25.45 4.98
CA VAL A 52 16.78 -24.58 3.84
C VAL A 52 15.31 -24.76 3.47
N PRO A 53 14.49 -23.69 3.48
CA PRO A 53 13.06 -23.78 3.16
C PRO A 53 12.84 -23.83 1.65
N ARG A 54 13.49 -24.76 0.94
CA ARG A 54 13.28 -25.00 -0.50
C ARG A 54 13.56 -26.47 -0.85
N THR A 55 13.07 -26.90 -2.01
CA THR A 55 13.39 -28.22 -2.56
C THR A 55 14.74 -28.18 -3.29
N HIS A 56 15.57 -29.21 -3.10
CA HIS A 56 16.85 -29.38 -3.79
C HIS A 56 16.64 -30.06 -5.15
N THR A 57 16.18 -29.30 -6.14
CA THR A 57 15.90 -29.84 -7.49
C THR A 57 16.85 -29.33 -8.56
N ASN A 58 17.78 -28.44 -8.23
CA ASN A 58 18.60 -27.76 -9.24
C ASN A 58 19.99 -28.38 -9.33
N ILE A 59 20.49 -28.54 -10.55
CA ILE A 59 21.82 -29.12 -10.84
C ILE A 59 22.95 -28.25 -10.26
N THR A 60 22.67 -26.96 -10.01
CA THR A 60 23.57 -26.02 -9.33
C THR A 60 23.47 -26.05 -7.80
N ASP A 61 22.75 -27.01 -7.21
CA ASP A 61 22.75 -27.22 -5.76
C ASP A 61 24.10 -27.85 -5.36
N GLY A 62 25.03 -27.01 -4.89
CA GLY A 62 26.29 -27.46 -4.29
C GLY A 62 26.08 -28.08 -2.91
N ASP A 63 27.16 -28.57 -2.30
CA ASP A 63 27.14 -29.29 -1.02
C ASP A 63 26.56 -28.46 0.16
N GLN A 64 26.58 -27.12 0.04
CA GLN A 64 26.01 -26.19 1.00
C GLN A 64 24.90 -25.32 0.39
N PRO A 65 23.62 -25.65 0.61
CA PRO A 65 22.53 -24.90 0.03
C PRO A 65 22.26 -23.57 0.75
N LEU A 66 22.28 -22.47 -0.01
CA LEU A 66 21.89 -21.13 0.44
C LEU A 66 20.36 -20.94 0.46
N ILE A 67 19.93 -19.90 1.19
CA ILE A 67 18.53 -19.47 1.35
C ILE A 67 17.89 -19.13 -0.01
N ALA A 68 18.62 -18.42 -0.87
CA ALA A 68 18.25 -18.17 -2.26
C ALA A 68 19.30 -18.79 -3.18
N GLN A 69 18.88 -19.50 -4.22
CA GLN A 69 19.82 -20.03 -5.20
C GLN A 69 20.11 -18.99 -6.26
N THR A 70 21.39 -18.63 -6.40
CA THR A 70 21.89 -17.76 -7.47
C THR A 70 23.28 -18.22 -7.89
N ILE A 71 23.75 -17.72 -9.04
CA ILE A 71 25.08 -18.03 -9.57
C ILE A 71 26.08 -17.05 -8.96
N TYR A 72 27.15 -17.57 -8.35
CA TYR A 72 28.21 -16.78 -7.75
C TYR A 72 29.52 -16.96 -8.52
N ILE A 73 30.28 -15.86 -8.66
CA ILE A 73 31.60 -15.84 -9.33
C ILE A 73 32.76 -16.29 -8.43
N TYR A 74 32.44 -16.76 -7.23
CA TYR A 74 33.40 -17.22 -6.22
C TYR A 74 32.94 -18.56 -5.64
N ASP A 75 33.89 -19.32 -5.09
CA ASP A 75 33.63 -20.66 -4.56
C ASP A 75 32.89 -20.60 -3.22
N LEU A 76 31.67 -21.14 -3.19
CA LEU A 76 30.84 -21.23 -1.99
C LEU A 76 31.21 -22.39 -1.08
N ASN A 77 32.08 -23.32 -1.51
CA ASN A 77 32.58 -24.39 -0.63
C ASN A 77 33.49 -23.85 0.47
N VAL A 78 33.97 -22.61 0.33
CA VAL A 78 34.71 -21.90 1.37
C VAL A 78 33.73 -21.35 2.41
N ASP A 79 33.79 -21.90 3.64
CA ASP A 79 32.88 -21.59 4.76
C ASP A 79 32.73 -20.07 5.04
N MET A 80 33.81 -19.30 4.93
CA MET A 80 33.75 -17.84 5.11
C MET A 80 32.90 -17.16 4.03
N TYR A 81 33.07 -17.52 2.77
CA TYR A 81 32.31 -16.94 1.67
C TYR A 81 30.84 -17.35 1.75
N PHE A 82 30.56 -18.62 2.09
CA PHE A 82 29.19 -19.08 2.33
C PHE A 82 28.47 -18.24 3.39
N LYS A 83 29.10 -18.04 4.57
CA LYS A 83 28.52 -17.27 5.68
C LYS A 83 28.26 -15.80 5.31
N ILE A 84 29.23 -15.15 4.66
CA ILE A 84 29.08 -13.76 4.21
C ILE A 84 27.91 -13.65 3.23
N THR A 85 27.81 -14.58 2.28
CA THR A 85 26.72 -14.62 1.30
C THR A 85 25.36 -14.85 1.97
N ALA A 86 25.26 -15.77 2.91
CA ALA A 86 24.03 -16.02 3.67
C ALA A 86 23.57 -14.77 4.43
N ILE A 87 24.49 -14.05 5.10
CA ILE A 87 24.20 -12.77 5.76
C ILE A 87 23.71 -11.75 4.74
N GLY A 88 24.40 -11.64 3.60
CA GLY A 88 24.03 -10.75 2.50
C GLY A 88 22.63 -11.03 1.95
N GLN A 89 22.26 -12.29 1.77
CA GLN A 89 20.92 -12.70 1.34
C GLN A 89 19.84 -12.35 2.37
N THR A 90 20.09 -12.63 3.66
CA THR A 90 19.16 -12.26 4.72
C THR A 90 18.95 -10.75 4.78
N MET A 91 20.02 -9.95 4.74
CA MET A 91 19.92 -8.48 4.71
C MET A 91 19.21 -7.97 3.46
N SER A 92 19.48 -8.57 2.30
CA SER A 92 18.80 -8.21 1.05
C SER A 92 17.30 -8.49 1.14
N SER A 93 16.90 -9.64 1.69
CA SER A 93 15.48 -9.99 1.88
C SER A 93 14.76 -9.00 2.81
N LEU A 94 15.44 -8.53 3.86
CA LEU A 94 14.93 -7.50 4.77
C LEU A 94 14.73 -6.17 4.05
N ILE A 95 15.74 -5.70 3.31
CA ILE A 95 15.69 -4.42 2.61
C ILE A 95 14.59 -4.44 1.54
N VAL A 96 14.51 -5.51 0.74
CA VAL A 96 13.51 -5.65 -0.32
C VAL A 96 12.11 -5.69 0.29
N GLY A 97 11.89 -6.52 1.31
CA GLY A 97 10.58 -6.63 1.97
C GLY A 97 10.13 -5.30 2.56
N ILE A 98 10.99 -4.66 3.37
CA ILE A 98 10.70 -3.37 4.00
C ILE A 98 10.43 -2.28 2.96
N SER A 99 11.25 -2.19 1.91
CA SER A 99 11.11 -1.15 0.88
C SER A 99 9.79 -1.29 0.11
N TYR A 100 9.45 -2.53 -0.27
CA TYR A 100 8.19 -2.82 -0.94
C TYR A 100 6.98 -2.52 -0.04
N THR A 101 7.00 -2.96 1.21
CA THR A 101 5.94 -2.63 2.19
C THR A 101 5.80 -1.14 2.42
N THR A 102 6.93 -0.42 2.55
CA THR A 102 6.95 1.04 2.76
C THR A 102 6.25 1.76 1.61
N THR A 103 6.54 1.35 0.38
CA THR A 103 5.98 1.97 -0.82
C THR A 103 4.45 1.82 -0.84
N GLY A 104 3.94 0.64 -0.50
CA GLY A 104 2.49 0.42 -0.41
C GLY A 104 1.82 1.20 0.72
N CYS A 105 2.49 1.32 1.87
CA CYS A 105 2.01 2.13 2.99
C CYS A 105 1.91 3.62 2.61
N ILE A 106 2.94 4.18 1.96
CA ILE A 106 2.97 5.57 1.51
C ILE A 106 1.80 5.85 0.55
N PHE A 107 1.59 4.96 -0.42
CA PHE A 107 0.46 5.09 -1.35
C PHE A 107 -0.87 5.15 -0.59
N TYR A 108 -1.12 4.22 0.32
CA TYR A 108 -2.36 4.18 1.07
C TYR A 108 -2.54 5.42 1.97
N THR A 109 -1.47 5.91 2.59
CA THR A 109 -1.48 7.18 3.34
C THR A 109 -1.89 8.35 2.45
N PHE A 110 -1.37 8.42 1.22
CA PHE A 110 -1.72 9.48 0.29
C PHE A 110 -3.19 9.41 -0.13
N ILE A 111 -3.71 8.22 -0.40
CA ILE A 111 -5.14 8.02 -0.70
C ILE A 111 -6.01 8.50 0.46
N LEU A 112 -5.72 8.06 1.70
CA LEU A 112 -6.47 8.49 2.87
C LEU A 112 -6.44 10.01 3.07
N HIS A 113 -5.30 10.64 2.78
CA HIS A 113 -5.18 12.09 2.84
C HIS A 113 -6.03 12.78 1.78
N VAL A 114 -5.97 12.33 0.52
CA VAL A 114 -6.82 12.86 -0.56
C VAL A 114 -8.29 12.75 -0.19
N CYS A 115 -8.74 11.58 0.25
CA CYS A 115 -10.12 11.37 0.67
C CYS A 115 -10.52 12.27 1.84
N GLY A 116 -9.65 12.43 2.84
CA GLY A 116 -9.86 13.39 3.93
C GLY A 116 -9.97 14.83 3.45
N GLN A 117 -9.14 15.23 2.48
CA GLN A 117 -9.20 16.57 1.87
C GLN A 117 -10.49 16.78 1.05
N LEU A 118 -10.93 15.77 0.30
CA LEU A 118 -12.21 15.80 -0.43
C LEU A 118 -13.39 15.92 0.53
N GLN A 119 -13.38 15.18 1.64
CA GLN A 119 -14.42 15.26 2.66
C GLN A 119 -14.48 16.65 3.32
N ILE A 120 -13.32 17.26 3.63
CA ILE A 120 -13.25 18.63 4.16
C ILE A 120 -13.78 19.63 3.13
N LEU A 121 -13.38 19.47 1.86
CA LEU A 121 -13.84 20.32 0.76
C LEU A 121 -15.37 20.31 0.66
N ARG A 122 -15.96 19.12 0.71
CA ARG A 122 -17.40 18.92 0.70
C ARG A 122 -18.10 19.64 1.85
N ILE A 123 -17.63 19.44 3.09
CA ILE A 123 -18.22 20.07 4.28
C ILE A 123 -18.15 21.60 4.20
N ARG A 124 -17.03 22.14 3.70
CA ARG A 124 -16.88 23.59 3.50
C ARG A 124 -17.86 24.11 2.46
N MET A 125 -18.08 23.38 1.37
CA MET A 125 -19.08 23.75 0.37
C MET A 125 -20.49 23.75 0.95
N GLU A 126 -20.91 22.65 1.58
CA GLU A 126 -22.26 22.52 2.17
C GLU A 126 -22.55 23.69 3.13
N LYS A 127 -21.58 24.07 3.97
CA LYS A 127 -21.70 25.24 4.88
C LYS A 127 -21.83 26.58 4.17
N ILE A 128 -21.10 26.81 3.08
CA ILE A 128 -21.20 28.07 2.31
C ILE A 128 -22.63 28.23 1.77
N PHE A 129 -23.21 27.14 1.24
CA PHE A 129 -24.55 27.19 0.64
C PHE A 129 -25.68 27.21 1.68
N GLU A 130 -25.56 26.47 2.78
CA GLU A 130 -26.52 26.58 3.89
C GLU A 130 -26.60 28.01 4.44
N SER A 131 -25.45 28.67 4.62
CA SER A 131 -25.40 30.06 5.10
C SER A 131 -26.03 31.04 4.11
N HIS A 132 -25.81 30.84 2.80
CA HIS A 132 -26.40 31.67 1.75
C HIS A 132 -27.93 31.47 1.65
N ASN A 133 -28.41 30.22 1.64
CA ASN A 133 -29.84 29.91 1.49
C ASN A 133 -30.68 30.33 2.70
N ASN A 134 -30.11 30.28 3.91
CA ASN A 134 -30.80 30.73 5.13
C ASN A 134 -30.85 32.26 5.28
N LYS A 135 -30.36 33.03 4.27
CA LYS A 135 -30.25 34.49 4.28
C LYS A 135 -29.55 35.05 5.53
N THR A 136 -28.67 34.27 6.15
CA THR A 136 -27.87 34.71 7.29
C THR A 136 -26.53 35.27 6.81
N GLU A 137 -26.34 36.57 7.06
CA GLU A 137 -25.09 37.32 7.25
C GLU A 137 -23.97 37.33 6.19
N LEU A 138 -24.00 36.51 5.13
CA LEU A 138 -22.94 36.54 4.11
C LEU A 138 -23.33 37.33 2.87
N ASP A 139 -22.58 38.41 2.63
CA ASP A 139 -22.63 39.19 1.40
C ASP A 139 -22.17 38.37 0.18
N ASP A 140 -22.73 38.65 -1.00
CA ASP A 140 -22.45 37.90 -2.23
C ASP A 140 -20.95 37.92 -2.59
N GLU A 141 -20.26 38.99 -2.22
CA GLU A 141 -18.81 39.12 -2.36
C GLU A 141 -18.05 38.09 -1.51
N ILE A 142 -18.49 37.86 -0.26
CA ILE A 142 -17.87 36.90 0.65
C ILE A 142 -18.09 35.47 0.14
N VAL A 143 -19.30 35.15 -0.32
CA VAL A 143 -19.62 33.84 -0.93
C VAL A 143 -18.73 33.57 -2.14
N THR A 144 -18.53 34.57 -3.00
CA THR A 144 -17.66 34.47 -4.18
C THR A 144 -16.21 34.19 -3.78
N ILE A 145 -15.69 34.86 -2.74
CA ILE A 145 -14.34 34.62 -2.20
C ILE A 145 -14.20 33.19 -1.67
N LEU A 146 -15.19 32.70 -0.92
CA LEU A 146 -15.19 31.36 -0.35
C LEU A 146 -15.26 30.27 -1.42
N ILE A 147 -16.10 30.44 -2.45
CA ILE A 147 -16.16 29.53 -3.60
C ILE A 147 -14.81 29.51 -4.32
N LYS A 148 -14.22 30.69 -4.61
CA LYS A 148 -12.91 30.80 -5.26
C LYS A 148 -11.81 30.09 -4.47
N SER A 149 -11.81 30.22 -3.14
CA SER A 149 -10.89 29.50 -2.25
C SER A 149 -11.08 27.98 -2.34
N THR A 150 -12.32 27.53 -2.39
CA THR A 150 -12.67 26.11 -2.45
C THR A 150 -12.29 25.50 -3.80
N VAL A 151 -12.53 26.18 -4.92
CA VAL A 151 -12.05 25.76 -6.25
C VAL A 151 -10.54 25.66 -6.30
N LYS A 152 -9.80 26.65 -5.76
CA LYS A 152 -8.34 26.58 -5.68
C LYS A 152 -7.86 25.37 -4.89
N ARG A 153 -8.55 25.01 -3.80
CA ARG A 153 -8.22 23.83 -2.99
C ARG A 153 -8.51 22.54 -3.76
N HIS A 154 -9.64 22.45 -4.47
CA HIS A 154 -9.95 21.32 -5.33
C HIS A 154 -8.87 21.11 -6.40
N GLN A 155 -8.44 22.18 -7.07
CA GLN A 155 -7.34 22.13 -8.05
C GLN A 155 -6.03 21.65 -7.44
N LYS A 156 -5.69 22.04 -6.20
CA LYS A 156 -4.52 21.51 -5.49
C LYS A 156 -4.63 20.00 -5.23
N ILE A 157 -5.82 19.51 -4.88
CA ILE A 157 -6.07 18.08 -4.68
C ILE A 157 -5.88 17.33 -6.00
N ILE A 158 -6.44 17.84 -7.11
CA ILE A 158 -6.27 17.24 -8.44
C ILE A 158 -4.79 17.14 -8.81
N LYS A 159 -4.03 18.24 -8.68
CA LYS A 159 -2.58 18.23 -8.95
C LYS A 159 -1.82 17.22 -8.10
N PHE A 160 -2.22 17.05 -6.84
CA PHE A 160 -1.62 16.04 -5.97
C PHE A 160 -1.93 14.61 -6.44
N VAL A 161 -3.17 14.35 -6.85
CA VAL A 161 -3.58 13.05 -7.42
C VAL A 161 -2.86 12.75 -8.73
N GLU A 162 -2.68 13.73 -9.62
CA GLU A 162 -1.91 13.58 -10.87
C GLU A 162 -0.45 13.17 -10.58
N VAL A 163 0.17 13.78 -9.58
CA VAL A 163 1.53 13.40 -9.14
C VAL A 163 1.55 11.99 -8.57
N MET A 164 0.54 11.61 -7.77
CA MET A 164 0.42 10.24 -7.26
C MET A 164 0.26 9.23 -8.40
N GLU A 165 -0.63 9.49 -9.35
CA GLU A 165 -0.87 8.62 -10.49
C GLU A 165 0.41 8.43 -11.30
N SER A 166 1.10 9.50 -11.63
CA SER A 166 2.39 9.44 -12.34
C SER A 166 3.44 8.62 -11.57
N ALA A 167 3.47 8.70 -10.24
CA ALA A 167 4.44 7.98 -9.41
C ALA A 167 4.11 6.48 -9.28
N PHE A 168 2.84 6.11 -9.16
CA PHE A 168 2.43 4.75 -8.78
C PHE A 168 1.86 3.92 -9.94
N ASN A 169 1.51 4.50 -11.09
CA ASN A 169 0.87 3.77 -12.19
C ASN A 169 1.72 2.59 -12.70
N ILE A 170 2.99 2.83 -13.04
CA ILE A 170 3.91 1.76 -13.50
C ILE A 170 4.12 0.72 -12.40
N MET A 171 4.24 1.15 -11.15
CA MET A 171 4.41 0.25 -10.01
C MET A 171 3.20 -0.69 -9.86
N PHE A 172 1.97 -0.19 -10.02
CA PHE A 172 0.78 -1.05 -9.98
C PHE A 172 0.76 -2.04 -11.13
N LEU A 173 1.10 -1.61 -12.34
CA LEU A 173 1.18 -2.51 -13.48
C LEU A 173 2.17 -3.65 -13.20
N GLN A 174 3.37 -3.33 -12.70
CA GLN A 174 4.37 -4.32 -12.31
C GLN A 174 3.85 -5.24 -11.20
N HIS A 175 3.19 -4.69 -10.18
CA HIS A 175 2.62 -5.45 -9.07
C HIS A 175 1.56 -6.45 -9.54
N PHE A 176 0.61 -6.03 -10.36
CA PHE A 176 -0.45 -6.92 -10.84
C PHE A 176 0.08 -8.02 -11.75
N ILE A 177 1.01 -7.71 -12.66
CA ILE A 177 1.68 -8.73 -13.48
C ILE A 177 2.44 -9.72 -12.59
N ALA A 178 3.21 -9.22 -11.62
CA ALA A 178 3.98 -10.06 -10.71
C ALA A 178 3.08 -10.97 -9.88
N VAL A 179 1.97 -10.46 -9.33
CA VAL A 179 1.01 -11.27 -8.56
C VAL A 179 0.34 -12.32 -9.44
N THR A 180 -0.01 -12.01 -10.69
CA THR A 180 -0.57 -13.00 -11.62
C THR A 180 0.42 -14.15 -11.88
N VAL A 181 1.68 -13.82 -12.19
CA VAL A 181 2.72 -14.84 -12.41
C VAL A 181 2.94 -15.65 -11.13
N MET A 182 3.11 -15.00 -9.99
CA MET A 182 3.31 -15.68 -8.70
C MET A 182 2.16 -16.63 -8.36
N LEU A 183 0.91 -16.19 -8.49
CA LEU A 183 -0.25 -17.06 -8.22
C LEU A 183 -0.30 -18.25 -9.18
N SER A 184 0.09 -18.06 -10.44
CA SER A 184 0.13 -19.16 -11.42
C SER A 184 1.22 -20.19 -11.09
N THR A 185 2.42 -19.75 -10.72
CA THR A 185 3.55 -20.64 -10.39
C THR A 185 3.34 -21.34 -9.05
N GLU A 186 2.85 -20.62 -8.04
CA GLU A 186 2.54 -21.20 -6.73
C GLU A 186 1.33 -22.15 -6.81
N GLY A 187 0.33 -21.82 -7.63
CA GLY A 187 -0.81 -22.70 -7.88
C GLY A 187 -0.36 -24.02 -8.50
N PHE A 188 0.57 -23.98 -9.46
CA PHE A 188 1.18 -25.18 -10.01
C PHE A 188 1.95 -25.97 -8.94
N LEU A 189 2.79 -25.31 -8.13
CA LEU A 189 3.54 -25.95 -7.05
C LEU A 189 2.62 -26.68 -6.06
N VAL A 190 1.53 -26.02 -5.63
CA VAL A 190 0.53 -26.62 -4.73
C VAL A 190 -0.10 -27.87 -5.35
N ILE A 191 -0.45 -27.82 -6.64
CA ILE A 191 -1.03 -28.99 -7.34
C ILE A 191 0.00 -30.14 -7.42
N SER A 192 1.24 -29.87 -7.78
CA SER A 192 2.30 -30.88 -7.84
C SER A 192 2.57 -31.55 -6.48
N ILE A 193 2.48 -30.79 -5.38
CA ILE A 193 2.55 -31.35 -4.03
C ILE A 193 1.36 -32.27 -3.75
N LEU A 194 0.14 -31.86 -4.10
CA LEU A 194 -1.09 -32.63 -3.86
C LEU A 194 -1.15 -33.95 -4.65
N VAL A 195 -0.60 -33.97 -5.86
CA VAL A 195 -0.51 -35.17 -6.71
C VAL A 195 0.64 -36.08 -6.28
N GLY A 196 1.53 -35.61 -5.39
CA GLY A 196 2.68 -36.36 -4.90
C GLY A 196 3.87 -36.39 -5.86
N GLU A 197 3.91 -35.48 -6.84
CA GLU A 197 5.04 -35.35 -7.78
C GLU A 197 6.24 -34.63 -7.15
N VAL A 198 5.99 -33.76 -6.17
CA VAL A 198 7.03 -32.95 -5.52
C VAL A 198 6.85 -32.99 -4.00
N GLU A 199 7.90 -33.40 -3.30
CA GLU A 199 7.98 -33.26 -1.84
C GLU A 199 8.65 -31.93 -1.47
N VAL A 200 8.00 -31.17 -0.59
CA VAL A 200 8.44 -29.84 -0.18
C VAL A 200 8.59 -29.81 1.35
N PRO A 201 9.68 -29.26 1.91
CA PRO A 201 9.83 -29.13 3.35
C PRO A 201 8.67 -28.35 3.97
N VAL A 202 8.25 -28.73 5.19
CA VAL A 202 7.17 -28.03 5.90
C VAL A 202 7.45 -26.54 6.04
N ALA A 203 8.70 -26.16 6.31
CA ALA A 203 9.11 -24.76 6.39
C ALA A 203 8.86 -23.97 5.08
N ALA A 204 9.10 -24.62 3.93
CA ALA A 204 8.87 -24.03 2.62
C ALA A 204 7.37 -23.87 2.33
N MET A 205 6.55 -24.87 2.66
CA MET A 205 5.08 -24.78 2.52
C MET A 205 4.50 -23.64 3.37
N VAL A 206 4.92 -23.53 4.65
CA VAL A 206 4.46 -22.46 5.54
C VAL A 206 4.89 -21.09 5.00
N PHE A 207 6.12 -20.97 4.50
CA PHE A 207 6.59 -19.75 3.85
C PHE A 207 5.75 -19.38 2.63
N THR A 208 5.52 -20.31 1.70
CA THR A 208 4.70 -20.11 0.50
C THR A 208 3.30 -19.60 0.86
N ILE A 209 2.63 -20.24 1.82
CA ILE A 209 1.28 -19.84 2.25
C ILE A 209 1.30 -18.41 2.82
N LEU A 210 2.24 -18.10 3.71
CA LEU A 210 2.35 -16.76 4.30
C LEU A 210 2.69 -15.71 3.26
N TYR A 211 3.54 -16.04 2.28
CA TYR A 211 3.89 -15.15 1.18
C TYR A 211 2.68 -14.84 0.29
N ILE A 212 1.87 -15.85 -0.08
CA ILE A 212 0.62 -15.65 -0.84
C ILE A 212 -0.34 -14.76 -0.05
N LEU A 213 -0.53 -15.03 1.24
CA LEU A 213 -1.39 -14.22 2.10
C LEU A 213 -0.90 -12.77 2.19
N TYR A 214 0.41 -12.56 2.29
CA TYR A 214 1.01 -11.24 2.27
C TYR A 214 0.76 -10.49 0.95
N CYS A 215 1.01 -11.13 -0.20
CA CYS A 215 0.76 -10.55 -1.52
C CYS A 215 -0.73 -10.24 -1.73
N ALA A 216 -1.63 -11.12 -1.29
CA ALA A 216 -3.06 -10.91 -1.33
C ALA A 216 -3.47 -9.71 -0.46
N SER A 217 -2.99 -9.64 0.78
CA SER A 217 -3.25 -8.52 1.70
C SER A 217 -2.78 -7.19 1.11
N MET A 218 -1.58 -7.14 0.52
CA MET A 218 -1.08 -5.92 -0.13
C MET A 218 -1.93 -5.51 -1.34
N THR A 219 -2.35 -6.48 -2.15
CA THR A 219 -3.24 -6.22 -3.29
C THR A 219 -4.60 -5.69 -2.84
N LEU A 220 -5.16 -6.27 -1.78
CA LEU A 220 -6.42 -5.78 -1.18
C LEU A 220 -6.29 -4.37 -0.63
N ILE A 221 -5.15 -4.01 -0.01
CA ILE A 221 -4.88 -2.64 0.43
C ILE A 221 -4.91 -1.66 -0.76
N TYR A 222 -4.32 -2.03 -1.91
CA TYR A 222 -4.39 -1.19 -3.11
C TYR A 222 -5.82 -1.06 -3.65
N CYS A 223 -6.54 -2.16 -3.77
CA CYS A 223 -7.92 -2.17 -4.29
C CYS A 223 -8.87 -1.38 -3.38
N THR A 224 -8.79 -1.58 -2.07
CA THR A 224 -9.62 -0.85 -1.09
C THR A 224 -9.29 0.63 -1.07
N GLY A 225 -8.01 1.01 -1.23
CA GLY A 225 -7.60 2.40 -1.41
C GLY A 225 -8.25 3.03 -2.65
N GLY A 226 -8.21 2.33 -3.79
CA GLY A 226 -8.86 2.76 -5.03
C GLY A 226 -10.38 2.95 -4.87
N GLN A 227 -11.06 1.98 -4.25
CA GLN A 227 -12.50 2.07 -3.96
C GLN A 227 -12.83 3.27 -3.05
N PHE A 228 -12.04 3.47 -2.00
CA PHE A 228 -12.24 4.59 -1.09
C PHE A 228 -12.07 5.95 -1.79
N LEU A 229 -11.13 6.06 -2.73
CA LEU A 229 -10.96 7.25 -3.55
C LEU A 229 -12.18 7.52 -4.44
N ILE A 230 -12.65 6.50 -5.16
CA ILE A 230 -13.83 6.60 -6.04
C ILE A 230 -15.07 7.03 -5.24
N GLU A 231 -15.31 6.41 -4.09
CA GLU A 231 -16.46 6.72 -3.24
C GLU A 231 -16.45 8.19 -2.78
N ASN A 232 -15.29 8.72 -2.37
CA ASN A 232 -15.16 10.11 -1.93
C ASN A 232 -15.31 11.09 -3.10
N LEU A 233 -14.84 10.74 -4.30
CA LEU A 233 -15.05 11.55 -5.50
C LEU A 233 -16.54 11.67 -5.85
N ILE A 234 -17.26 10.55 -5.87
CA ILE A 234 -18.71 10.51 -6.15
C ILE A 234 -19.49 11.32 -5.12
N LYS A 235 -19.16 11.18 -3.83
CA LYS A 235 -19.79 11.97 -2.76
C LYS A 235 -19.54 13.46 -2.92
N THR A 236 -18.34 13.85 -3.35
CA THR A 236 -18.01 15.25 -3.59
C THR A 236 -18.76 15.79 -4.81
N SER A 237 -18.79 15.06 -5.93
CA SER A 237 -19.52 15.46 -7.14
C SER A 237 -21.03 15.56 -6.91
N ALA A 238 -21.61 14.66 -6.13
CA ALA A 238 -23.01 14.75 -5.73
C ALA A 238 -23.31 16.03 -4.95
N SER A 239 -22.43 16.40 -4.00
CA SER A 239 -22.56 17.65 -3.23
C SER A 239 -22.52 18.89 -4.15
N TYR A 240 -21.61 18.93 -5.12
CA TYR A 240 -21.59 19.99 -6.15
C TYR A 240 -22.91 20.09 -6.93
N MET A 241 -23.50 18.95 -7.29
CA MET A 241 -24.75 18.90 -8.06
C MET A 241 -25.95 19.36 -7.22
N SER A 242 -26.05 18.90 -5.97
CA SER A 242 -27.09 19.34 -5.03
C SER A 242 -27.04 20.86 -4.81
N VAL A 243 -25.84 21.40 -4.66
CA VAL A 243 -25.58 22.83 -4.57
C VAL A 243 -26.04 23.57 -5.82
N LEU A 244 -25.67 23.11 -7.01
CA LEU A 244 -26.07 23.75 -8.27
C LEU A 244 -27.59 23.76 -8.48
N MET A 245 -28.28 22.71 -8.04
CA MET A 245 -29.74 22.64 -8.09
C MET A 245 -30.40 23.64 -7.12
N ALA A 246 -29.84 23.81 -5.91
CA ALA A 246 -30.37 24.74 -4.91
C ALA A 246 -30.21 26.22 -5.28
N VAL A 247 -29.23 26.58 -6.12
CA VAL A 247 -29.05 27.96 -6.63
C VAL A 247 -30.00 28.29 -7.78
N LYS A 248 -30.53 27.27 -8.49
CA LYS A 248 -31.43 27.46 -9.63
C LYS A 248 -32.93 27.48 -9.27
N SER A 249 -33.30 27.12 -8.04
CA SER A 249 -34.69 27.12 -7.55
C SER A 249 -35.05 28.41 -6.84
#